data_AF-A0A2M7AQV0-F1
#
_entry.id   AF-A0A2M7AQV0-F1
#
_cell.length_a   1.000
_cell.length_b   1.000
_cell.length_c   1.000
_cell.angle_alpha   90.00
_cell.angle_beta   90.00
_cell.angle_gamma   90.00
#
_symmetry.space_group_name_H-M   'P 1'
#
loop_
_entity.id
_entity.type
_entity.pdbx_description
1 polymer ?
#
loop_
_entity_poly.entity_id
_entity_poly.type
_entity_poly.pdbx_seq_one_letter_code
_entity_poly.pdbx_strand_id
1 'polypeptide(L)'
;MKIDLPLSVKDILNKFEKSGFEIYIVGGAVRDILMGRLTNDWDFTTNATPEEILKVVPGGLYNNEFGTVFTPNPDNPENPHEITTYRKEEGYQDFRHPD
;
A
#
# COMPACT_ATOMS: atom_id res chain seq x y z
N MET A 1 -17.24 -9.29 -11.62
CA MET A 1 -16.33 -8.23 -12.09
C MET A 1 -14.95 -8.82 -12.18
N LYS A 2 -14.26 -8.70 -13.32
CA LYS A 2 -12.88 -9.15 -13.48
C LYS A 2 -12.00 -7.91 -13.38
N ILE A 3 -11.16 -7.84 -12.36
CA ILE A 3 -10.21 -6.73 -12.17
C ILE A 3 -8.87 -7.23 -12.68
N ASP A 4 -8.30 -6.53 -13.66
CA ASP A 4 -6.94 -6.82 -14.09
C ASP A 4 -5.98 -5.91 -13.34
N LEU A 5 -5.23 -6.50 -12.42
CA LEU A 5 -4.22 -5.78 -11.64
C LEU A 5 -2.88 -5.76 -12.39
N PRO A 6 -2.10 -4.67 -12.31
CA PRO A 6 -0.72 -4.64 -12.78
C PRO A 6 0.12 -5.77 -12.18
N LEU A 7 1.17 -6.18 -12.89
CA LEU A 7 2.06 -7.25 -12.42
C LEU A 7 2.77 -6.87 -11.11
N SER A 8 3.19 -5.62 -10.97
CA SER A 8 3.79 -5.08 -9.75
C SER A 8 2.88 -5.22 -8.54
N VAL A 9 1.59 -4.88 -8.70
CA VAL A 9 0.56 -5.04 -7.66
C VAL A 9 0.36 -6.51 -7.30
N LYS A 10 0.21 -7.39 -8.30
CA LYS A 10 0.08 -8.84 -8.08
C LYS A 10 1.30 -9.42 -7.35
N ASP A 11 2.51 -8.96 -7.67
CA ASP A 11 3.75 -9.41 -7.03
C ASP A 11 3.81 -9.04 -5.54
N ILE A 12 3.45 -7.80 -5.20
CA ILE A 12 3.36 -7.35 -3.80
C ILE A 12 2.37 -8.24 -3.03
N LEU A 13 1.13 -8.40 -3.53
CA LEU A 13 0.13 -9.23 -2.85
C LEU A 13 0.64 -10.66 -2.61
N ASN A 14 1.22 -11.29 -3.63
CA ASN A 14 1.77 -12.64 -3.52
C ASN A 14 2.93 -12.76 -2.53
N LYS A 15 3.83 -11.76 -2.47
CA LYS A 15 4.96 -11.77 -1.53
C LYS A 15 4.48 -11.75 -0.09
N PHE A 16 3.53 -10.88 0.22
CA PHE A 16 2.96 -10.77 1.58
C PHE A 16 2.18 -12.03 1.97
N GLU A 17 1.32 -12.54 1.10
CA GLU A 17 0.58 -13.79 1.36
C GLU A 17 1.53 -14.98 1.59
N LYS A 18 2.59 -15.12 0.79
CA LYS A 18 3.60 -16.17 0.97
C LYS A 18 4.42 -16.01 2.24
N SER A 19 4.58 -14.78 2.71
CA SER A 19 5.24 -14.47 3.99
C SER A 19 4.32 -14.64 5.19
N GLY A 20 3.04 -15.00 4.99
CA GLY A 20 2.07 -15.24 6.06
C GLY A 20 1.43 -13.98 6.63
N PHE A 21 1.52 -12.86 5.91
CA PHE A 21 0.90 -11.59 6.29
C PHE A 21 -0.40 -11.36 5.55
N GLU A 22 -1.31 -10.63 6.19
CA GLU A 22 -2.48 -10.05 5.56
C GLU A 22 -2.06 -8.84 4.74
N ILE A 23 -2.67 -8.66 3.56
CA ILE A 23 -2.39 -7.53 2.67
C ILE A 23 -3.65 -7.16 1.91
N TYR A 24 -3.97 -5.87 1.87
CA TYR A 24 -5.19 -5.38 1.22
C TYR A 24 -4.89 -4.13 0.42
N ILE A 25 -5.50 -4.02 -0.76
CA ILE A 25 -5.55 -2.76 -1.51
C ILE A 25 -6.60 -1.87 -0.83
N VAL A 26 -6.25 -0.62 -0.58
CA VAL A 26 -7.11 0.35 0.12
C VAL A 26 -7.16 1.69 -0.61
N GLY A 27 -7.84 2.67 -0.01
CA GLY A 27 -7.81 4.05 -0.47
C GLY A 27 -8.51 4.30 -1.80
N GLY A 28 -7.96 5.24 -2.58
CA GLY A 28 -8.52 5.71 -3.85
C GLY A 28 -8.62 4.61 -4.89
N ALA A 29 -7.67 3.68 -4.90
CA ALA A 29 -7.62 2.55 -5.82
C ALA A 29 -8.92 1.73 -5.80
N VAL A 30 -9.41 1.39 -4.60
CA VAL A 30 -10.65 0.60 -4.44
C VAL A 30 -11.85 1.38 -4.96
N ARG A 31 -11.98 2.66 -4.61
CA ARG A 31 -13.05 3.53 -5.12
C ARG A 31 -13.04 3.56 -6.64
N ASP A 32 -11.89 3.81 -7.24
CA ASP A 32 -11.78 4.00 -8.68
C ASP A 32 -12.08 2.70 -9.44
N ILE A 33 -11.60 1.56 -8.94
CA ILE A 33 -11.96 0.23 -9.46
C ILE A 33 -13.47 0.02 -9.41
N LEU A 34 -14.13 0.27 -8.27
CA LEU A 34 -15.58 0.10 -8.11
C LEU A 34 -16.39 1.03 -9.02
N MET A 35 -15.83 2.21 -9.35
CA MET A 35 -16.42 3.15 -10.31
C MET A 35 -16.09 2.84 -11.78
N GLY A 36 -15.32 1.78 -12.06
CA GLY A 36 -14.88 1.44 -13.41
C GLY A 36 -13.87 2.43 -14.00
N ARG A 37 -13.15 3.17 -13.16
CA ARG A 37 -12.09 4.12 -13.54
C ARG A 37 -10.73 3.43 -13.49
N LEU A 38 -9.78 3.97 -14.24
CA LEU A 38 -8.38 3.57 -14.13
C LEU A 38 -7.79 4.13 -12.84
N THR A 39 -7.00 3.32 -12.14
CA THR A 39 -6.17 3.78 -11.02
C THR A 39 -4.70 3.52 -11.36
N ASN A 40 -3.88 4.52 -11.06
CA ASN A 40 -2.42 4.42 -11.15
C ASN A 40 -1.76 4.53 -9.77
N ASP A 41 -2.59 4.72 -8.75
CA ASP A 41 -2.19 4.91 -7.36
C ASP A 41 -2.62 3.68 -6.59
N TRP A 42 -1.66 2.97 -6.00
CA TRP A 42 -1.87 1.66 -5.40
C TRP A 42 -1.34 1.67 -3.97
N ASP A 43 -2.28 1.88 -3.05
CA ASP A 43 -2.02 1.84 -1.61
C ASP A 43 -2.36 0.46 -1.04
N PHE A 44 -1.50 -0.01 -0.16
CA PHE A 44 -1.67 -1.27 0.53
C PHE A 44 -1.66 -1.07 2.04
N THR A 45 -2.40 -1.94 2.73
CA THR A 45 -2.30 -2.04 4.18
C THR A 45 -2.12 -3.49 4.64
N THR A 46 -1.35 -3.68 5.71
CA THR A 46 -0.91 -5.00 6.19
C THR A 46 -0.79 -5.04 7.71
N ASN A 47 -0.92 -6.23 8.29
CA ASN A 47 -0.63 -6.47 9.70
C ASN A 47 0.88 -6.52 10.02
N ALA A 48 1.76 -6.53 9.01
CA ALA A 48 3.21 -6.52 9.19
C ALA A 48 3.71 -5.16 9.74
N THR A 49 4.74 -5.16 10.60
CA THR A 49 5.42 -3.91 11.00
C THR A 49 6.28 -3.36 9.85
N PRO A 50 6.67 -2.07 9.87
CA PRO A 50 7.57 -1.50 8.84
C PRO A 50 8.86 -2.31 8.64
N GLU A 51 9.46 -2.82 9.71
CA GLU A 51 10.67 -3.65 9.66
C GLU A 51 10.42 -5.01 9.01
N GLU A 52 9.22 -5.58 9.18
CA GLU A 52 8.81 -6.82 8.53
C GLU A 52 8.49 -6.60 7.06
N ILE A 53 7.80 -5.50 6.74
CA ILE A 53 7.53 -5.06 5.36
C ILE A 53 8.85 -4.97 4.58
N LEU A 54 9.87 -4.32 5.14
CA LEU A 54 11.19 -4.19 4.50
C LEU A 54 11.88 -5.54 4.22
N LYS A 55 11.56 -6.59 4.98
CA LYS A 55 12.04 -7.97 4.70
C LYS A 55 11.29 -8.61 3.53
N VAL A 56 9.99 -8.32 3.39
CA VAL A 56 9.13 -8.85 2.32
C VAL A 56 9.39 -8.13 0.98
N VAL A 57 9.65 -6.82 1.03
CA VAL A 57 9.96 -5.99 -0.14
C VAL A 57 11.35 -5.32 -0.01
N PRO A 58 12.43 -6.05 -0.35
CA PRO A 58 13.78 -5.50 -0.29
C PRO A 58 13.93 -4.27 -1.21
N GLY A 59 14.56 -3.22 -0.71
CA GLY A 59 14.72 -1.95 -1.43
C GLY A 59 13.59 -0.94 -1.18
N GLY A 60 12.64 -1.26 -0.31
CA GLY A 60 11.71 -0.26 0.23
C GLY A 60 12.42 0.79 1.10
N LEU A 61 11.81 1.95 1.21
CA LEU A 61 12.25 3.07 2.03
C LEU A 61 11.25 3.35 3.15
N TYR A 62 11.76 3.52 4.37
CA TYR A 62 10.97 3.85 5.55
C TYR A 62 11.69 4.92 6.37
N ASN A 63 11.13 6.12 6.41
CA ASN A 63 11.71 7.30 7.08
C ASN A 63 10.62 8.30 7.52
N ASN A 64 9.48 7.78 7.97
CA ASN A 64 8.34 8.57 8.41
C ASN A 64 7.73 7.98 9.68
N GLU A 65 6.88 8.77 10.35
CA GLU A 65 6.18 8.37 11.58
C GLU A 65 4.84 7.68 11.28
N PHE A 66 4.44 7.66 10.01
CA PHE A 66 3.15 7.16 9.55
C PHE A 66 3.09 5.63 9.46
N GLY A 67 4.23 4.95 9.54
CA GLY A 67 4.32 3.49 9.39
C GLY A 67 4.20 3.02 7.94
N THR A 68 4.51 3.90 6.99
CA THR A 68 4.39 3.66 5.54
C THR A 68 5.75 3.34 4.92
N VAL A 69 5.87 2.20 4.27
CA VAL A 69 7.04 1.82 3.48
C VAL A 69 6.76 2.12 2.01
N PHE A 70 7.63 2.90 1.38
CA PHE A 70 7.59 3.19 -0.05
C PHE A 70 8.41 2.13 -0.79
N THR A 71 7.79 1.39 -1.71
CA THR A 71 8.49 0.41 -2.54
C THR A 71 8.54 0.86 -4.00
N PRO A 72 9.69 0.75 -4.69
CA PRO A 72 9.81 1.20 -6.08
C PRO A 72 8.76 0.57 -6.98
N ASN A 73 8.10 1.41 -7.78
CA ASN A 73 7.16 0.96 -8.78
C ASN A 73 7.87 0.84 -10.14
N PRO A 74 8.02 -0.38 -10.68
CA PRO A 74 8.71 -0.60 -11.95
C PRO A 74 7.94 -0.03 -13.15
N ASP A 75 6.62 0.14 -13.03
CA ASP A 75 5.76 0.64 -14.09
C ASP A 75 5.72 2.18 -14.14
N ASN A 76 5.95 2.83 -13.00
CA ASN A 76 6.03 4.28 -12.87
C ASN A 76 7.00 4.69 -11.74
N PRO A 77 8.28 4.93 -12.05
CA PRO A 77 9.29 5.26 -11.02
C PRO A 77 9.01 6.54 -10.23
N GLU A 78 8.18 7.44 -10.75
CA GLU A 78 7.76 8.67 -10.05
C GLU A 78 6.61 8.43 -9.07
N ASN A 79 5.95 7.26 -9.12
CA ASN A 79 4.86 6.89 -8.23
C ASN A 79 5.13 5.55 -7.52
N PRO A 80 5.91 5.54 -6.43
CA PRO A 80 6.18 4.33 -5.66
C PRO A 80 4.88 3.75 -5.07
N HIS A 81 4.85 2.44 -4.84
CA HIS A 81 3.75 1.83 -4.10
C HIS A 81 3.90 2.09 -2.61
N GLU A 82 2.80 2.35 -1.92
CA GLU A 82 2.79 2.62 -0.49
C GLU A 82 2.23 1.43 0.29
N ILE A 83 2.98 0.92 1.26
CA ILE A 83 2.53 -0.19 2.11
C ILE A 83 2.55 0.29 3.56
N THR A 84 1.36 0.44 4.15
CA THR A 84 1.19 1.01 5.49
C THR A 84 0.73 -0.07 6.48
N THR A 85 1.42 -0.19 7.61
CA THR A 85 0.99 -1.09 8.69
C THR A 85 -0.40 -0.70 9.23
N TYR A 86 -1.13 -1.63 9.82
CA TYR A 86 -2.39 -1.32 10.49
C TYR A 86 -2.14 -0.28 11.58
N ARG A 87 -2.86 0.83 11.47
CA ARG A 87 -2.76 1.93 12.41
C ARG A 87 -4.12 2.52 12.65
N LYS A 88 -4.25 3.16 13.81
CA LYS A 88 -5.38 4.01 14.15
C LYS A 88 -4.80 5.37 14.51
N GLU A 89 -5.28 6.40 13.83
CA GLU A 89 -4.94 7.77 14.15
C GLU A 89 -6.17 8.42 14.82
N GLU A 90 -5.94 9.32 15.77
CA GLU A 90 -6.98 9.99 16.56
C GLU A 90 -6.75 11.50 16.52
N GLY A 91 -7.83 12.28 16.70
CA GLY A 91 -7.78 13.75 16.63
C GLY A 91 -7.69 14.22 15.18
N TYR A 92 -8.80 14.68 14.60
CA TYR A 92 -8.82 15.24 13.24
C TYR A 92 -9.45 16.63 13.30
N GLN A 93 -8.65 17.68 13.46
CA GLN A 93 -9.21 19.04 13.47
C GLN A 93 -9.66 19.52 12.09
N ASP A 94 -8.98 19.10 11.02
CA ASP A 94 -9.29 19.52 9.64
C ASP A 94 -10.07 18.44 8.85
N PHE A 95 -10.52 17.38 9.52
CA PHE A 95 -11.20 16.20 8.95
C PHE A 95 -10.37 15.39 7.94
N ARG A 96 -9.08 15.69 7.78
CA ARG A 96 -8.25 15.12 6.71
C ARG A 96 -6.92 14.57 7.20
N HIS A 97 -6.30 15.25 8.16
CA HIS A 97 -5.05 14.86 8.79
C HIS A 97 -5.25 14.68 10.29
N PRO A 98 -4.59 13.70 10.90
CA PRO A 98 -4.53 13.62 12.34
C PRO A 98 -3.66 14.74 12.92
N ASP A 99 -4.03 15.22 14.10
CA ASP A 99 -3.31 16.25 14.88
C ASP A 99 -1.97 15.75 15.43
#